data_AF-A0ABD0NER5-F1
#
_entry.id   AF-A0ABD0NER5-F1
#
_cell.length_a   1.000
_cell.length_b   1.000
_cell.length_c   1.000
_cell.angle_alpha   90.00
_cell.angle_beta   90.00
_cell.angle_gamma   90.00
#
_symmetry.space_group_name_H-M   'P 1'
#
loop_
_entity.id
_entity.type
_entity.pdbx_description
1 polymer ?
#
loop_
_entity_poly.entity_id
_entity_poly.type
_entity_poly.pdbx_seq_one_letter_code
_entity_poly.pdbx_strand_id
1 'polypeptide(L)' 'SAAKMIKESMDKKFGSSWHVVIGEGFGFEITHEVKNLLYMFFGGGLAVCVWKCS' A
#
# COMPACT_ATOMS: atom_id res chain seq x y z
N SER A 1 13.06 -1.30 4.39
CA SER A 1 11.87 -1.10 5.24
C SER A 1 10.76 -2.03 4.77
N ALA A 2 9.78 -2.33 5.64
CA ALA A 2 8.64 -3.20 5.30
C ALA A 2 7.85 -2.69 4.08
N ALA A 3 7.63 -1.37 3.99
CA ALA A 3 6.95 -0.74 2.85
C ALA A 3 7.65 -1.04 1.51
N LYS A 4 9.00 -0.94 1.47
CA LYS A 4 9.79 -1.25 0.27
C LYS A 4 9.63 -2.71 -0.15
N MET A 5 9.67 -3.64 0.81
CA MET A 5 9.52 -5.08 0.54
C MET A 5 8.14 -5.42 -0.04
N ILE A 6 7.07 -4.82 0.51
CA ILE A 6 5.71 -5.00 -0.02
C ILE A 6 5.62 -4.44 -1.43
N LYS A 7 6.09 -3.21 -1.66
CA LYS A 7 6.11 -2.57 -2.99
C LYS A 7 6.80 -3.46 -4.02
N GLU A 8 8.04 -3.87 -3.76
CA GLU A 8 8.84 -4.68 -4.70
C GLU A 8 8.16 -6.03 -4.99
N SER A 9 7.54 -6.65 -3.99
CA SER A 9 6.81 -7.91 -4.16
C SER A 9 5.56 -7.74 -5.01
N MET A 10 4.81 -6.65 -4.82
CA MET A 10 3.59 -6.35 -5.57
C MET A 10 3.92 -5.98 -7.01
N ASP A 11 4.93 -5.12 -7.22
CA ASP A 11 5.44 -4.76 -8.55
C ASP A 11 5.89 -6.01 -9.33
N LYS A 12 6.61 -6.94 -8.68
CA LYS A 12 7.09 -8.16 -9.32
C LYS A 12 5.97 -9.14 -9.69
N LYS A 13 4.92 -9.24 -8.87
CA LYS A 13 3.84 -10.23 -9.06
C LYS A 13 2.67 -9.71 -9.92
N PHE A 14 2.35 -8.42 -9.79
CA PHE A 14 1.14 -7.82 -10.36
C PHE A 14 1.44 -6.63 -11.28
N GLY A 15 2.72 -6.47 -11.66
CA GLY A 15 3.22 -5.37 -12.49
C GLY A 15 3.30 -4.05 -11.73
N SER A 16 4.21 -3.18 -12.16
CA SER A 16 4.32 -1.81 -11.65
C SER A 16 3.07 -0.96 -11.99
N SER A 17 2.78 0.16 -11.32
CA SER A 17 3.52 0.79 -10.22
C SER A 17 2.68 0.79 -8.92
N TRP A 18 3.09 -0.02 -7.94
CA TRP A 18 2.48 -0.05 -6.62
C TRP A 18 3.11 0.97 -5.67
N HIS A 19 2.27 1.49 -4.78
CA HIS A 19 2.65 2.43 -3.74
C HIS A 19 2.24 1.87 -2.37
N VAL A 20 3.05 2.13 -1.35
CA VAL A 20 2.88 1.57 0.00
C VAL A 20 3.20 2.63 1.04
N VAL A 21 2.30 2.81 2.00
CA VAL A 21 2.48 3.64 3.19
C VAL A 21 2.20 2.79 4.43
N ILE A 22 3.10 2.85 5.42
CA ILE A 22 2.97 2.16 6.70
C ILE A 22 3.27 3.17 7.82
N GLY A 23 2.37 3.29 8.79
CA GLY A 23 2.55 4.22 9.91
C GLY A 23 1.43 4.13 10.95
N GLU A 24 1.67 4.69 12.13
CA GLU A 24 0.73 4.66 13.26
C GLU A 24 -0.40 5.70 13.13
N GLY A 25 -0.21 6.73 12.31
CA GLY A 25 -1.23 7.73 12.03
C GLY A 25 -0.96 8.46 10.72
N PHE A 26 -1.87 8.31 9.76
CA PHE A 26 -1.89 9.08 8.52
C PHE A 26 -3.32 9.13 7.94
N GLY A 27 -3.60 10.19 7.19
CA GLY A 27 -4.73 10.27 6.27
C GLY A 27 -4.22 10.26 4.83
N PHE A 28 -5.05 9.85 3.87
CA PHE A 28 -4.68 9.86 2.47
C PHE A 28 -5.89 10.17 1.57
N GLU A 29 -5.62 10.86 0.47
CA GLU A 29 -6.54 11.06 -0.65
C GLU A 29 -5.77 10.66 -1.91
N ILE A 30 -6.22 9.58 -2.57
CA ILE A 30 -5.48 8.96 -3.68
C ILE A 30 -6.43 8.55 -4.81
N THR A 31 -5.99 8.82 -6.04
CA THR A 31 -6.54 8.19 -7.24
C THR A 31 -5.88 6.84 -7.41
N HIS A 32 -6.67 5.78 -7.56
CA HIS A 32 -6.19 4.41 -7.67
C HIS A 32 -7.02 3.62 -8.67
N GLU A 33 -6.44 2.54 -9.19
CA GLU A 33 -7.16 1.59 -10.03
C GLU A 33 -8.25 0.88 -9.23
N VAL A 34 -9.45 0.78 -9.80
CA VAL A 34 -10.59 0.11 -9.18
C VAL A 34 -10.21 -1.33 -8.79
N LYS A 35 -10.49 -1.73 -7.54
CA LYS A 35 -10.14 -3.02 -6.91
C LYS A 35 -8.65 -3.21 -6.54
N ASN A 36 -7.78 -2.23 -6.78
CA ASN A 36 -6.37 -2.29 -6.41
C ASN A 36 -6.03 -1.34 -5.24
N LEU A 37 -6.83 -1.42 -4.17
CA LEU A 37 -6.58 -0.73 -2.89
C LEU A 37 -6.75 -1.72 -1.74
N LEU A 38 -5.74 -1.77 -0.87
CA LEU A 38 -5.77 -2.49 0.41
C LEU A 38 -5.43 -1.51 1.53
N TYR A 39 -6.36 -1.35 2.47
CA TYR A 39 -6.15 -0.59 3.69
C TYR A 39 -6.46 -1.50 4.89
N MET A 40 -5.46 -1.74 5.75
CA MET A 40 -5.57 -2.64 6.89
C MET A 40 -4.77 -2.15 8.10
N PHE A 41 -5.08 -2.69 9.27
CA PHE A 41 -4.34 -2.45 10.50
C PHE A 41 -3.63 -3.72 10.96
N PHE A 42 -2.39 -3.55 11.43
CA PHE A 42 -1.56 -4.60 12.01
C PHE A 42 -1.23 -4.23 13.46
N GLY A 43 -1.42 -5.18 14.39
CA GLY A 43 -1.10 -4.96 15.81
C GLY A 43 -1.92 -3.84 16.49
N GLY A 44 -3.09 -3.48 15.94
CA GLY A 44 -4.01 -2.48 16.49
C GLY A 44 -3.61 -1.02 16.26
N GLY A 45 -2.32 -0.71 16.16
CA GLY A 45 -1.82 0.66 15.98
C GLY A 45 -1.21 0.97 14.62
N LEU A 46 -0.80 -0.04 13.84
CA LEU A 46 -0.03 0.19 12.61
C LEU A 46 -0.93 0.06 11.37
N ALA A 47 -1.23 1.17 10.71
CA ALA A 47 -1.94 1.16 9.44
C ALA A 47 -1.01 0.83 8.27
N VAL A 48 -1.49 0.01 7.35
CA VAL A 48 -0.84 -0.37 6.10
C VAL A 48 -1.79 -0.03 4.95
N CYS A 49 -1.38 0.91 4.10
CA CYS A 49 -2.08 1.29 2.89
C CYS A 49 -1.25 0.91 1.66
N VAL A 50 -1.84 0.16 0.75
CA VAL A 50 -1.22 -0.32 -0.49
C VAL A 50 -2.17 -0.06 -1.65
N TRP A 51 -1.71 0.57 -2.71
CA TRP A 51 -2.53 0.82 -3.90
C TRP A 51 -1.73 0.78 -5.18
N LYS A 52 -2.43 0.56 -6.30
CA LYS A 52 -1.87 0.65 -7.66
C LYS A 52 -2.33 1.94 -8.33
N CYS A 53 -1.37 2.68 -8.87
CA CYS A 53 -1.63 3.80 -9.77
C CYS A 53 -1.67 3.28 -11.22
N SER A 54 -2.62 3.79 -12.01
CA SER A 54 -2.53 3.72 -13.47
C SER A 54 -1.47 4.69 -14.00
#